data_AF-A0A4V1P622-F1
#
_entry.id   AF-A0A4V1P622-F1
#
_cell.length_a   1.000
_cell.length_b   1.000
_cell.length_c   1.000
_cell.angle_alpha   90.00
_cell.angle_beta   90.00
_cell.angle_gamma   90.00
#
_symmetry.space_group_name_H-M   'P 1'
#
loop_
_entity.id
_entity.type
_entity.pdbx_description
1 polymer ?
#
loop_
_entity_poly.entity_id
_entity_poly.type
_entity_poly.pdbx_seq_one_letter_code
_entity_poly.pdbx_strand_id
1 'polypeptide(L)'
;MTPIVTAVYGPQTAPALPLSGLTVSELDALYDALLAAEDAIASKTNSPRIQGTVLHEYLSARFEGIATEIDMVVAELRRRRPSDRWASHERAHRLIMHACRCGESPADIADLARDLSRPEKH
;
A
#
# COMPACT_ATOMS: atom_id res chain seq x y z
N MET A 1 -19.38 36.66 16.45
CA MET A 1 -19.58 35.64 15.41
C MET A 1 -18.22 35.30 14.83
N THR A 2 -17.64 34.17 15.23
CA THR A 2 -16.37 33.64 14.70
C THR A 2 -16.70 32.70 13.53
N PRO A 3 -16.12 32.87 12.34
CA PRO A 3 -16.33 31.92 11.27
C PRO A 3 -15.60 30.61 11.59
N ILE A 4 -16.34 29.50 11.57
CA ILE A 4 -15.77 28.16 11.56
C ILE A 4 -15.15 27.98 10.16
N VAL A 5 -13.83 28.02 10.09
CA VAL A 5 -13.08 27.64 8.89
C VAL A 5 -13.18 26.13 8.77
N THR A 6 -14.11 25.66 7.95
CA THR A 6 -14.17 24.27 7.52
C THR A 6 -12.95 24.04 6.62
N ALA A 7 -11.84 23.59 7.22
CA ALA A 7 -10.70 23.09 6.47
C ALA A 7 -11.17 21.88 5.67
N VAL A 8 -11.42 22.09 4.39
CA VAL A 8 -11.63 21.01 3.42
C VAL A 8 -10.32 20.24 3.34
N TYR A 9 -10.19 19.19 4.14
CA TYR A 9 -9.20 18.14 3.93
C TYR A 9 -9.64 17.36 2.68
N GLY A 10 -9.43 17.95 1.52
CA GLY A 10 -9.31 17.19 0.29
C GLY A 10 -8.13 16.22 0.44
N PRO A 11 -8.13 15.07 -0.24
CA PRO A 11 -6.98 14.18 -0.25
C PRO A 11 -5.79 14.98 -0.78
N GLN A 12 -4.91 15.41 0.12
CA GLN A 12 -3.61 15.91 -0.27
C GLN A 12 -2.88 14.69 -0.81
N THR A 13 -2.85 14.56 -2.12
CA THR A 13 -1.79 13.86 -2.82
C THR A 13 -0.49 14.47 -2.30
N ALA A 14 0.23 13.72 -1.46
CA ALA A 14 1.54 14.13 -1.00
C ALA A 14 2.37 14.53 -2.22
N PRO A 15 3.16 15.61 -2.16
CA PRO A 15 4.03 15.99 -3.25
C PRO A 15 4.86 14.76 -3.63
N ALA A 16 4.73 14.31 -4.89
CA ALA A 16 5.47 13.17 -5.39
C ALA A 16 6.96 13.47 -5.22
N LEU A 17 7.55 12.92 -4.16
CA LEU A 17 8.99 12.97 -3.94
C LEU A 17 9.65 12.40 -5.20
N PRO A 18 10.59 13.10 -5.84
CA PRO A 18 11.25 12.57 -7.02
C PRO A 18 12.07 11.35 -6.59
N LEU A 19 11.50 10.15 -6.79
CA LEU A 19 12.08 8.85 -6.46
C LEU A 19 13.48 8.68 -7.08
N SER A 20 13.74 9.36 -8.20
CA SER A 20 15.03 9.46 -8.88
C SER A 20 16.17 9.97 -7.99
N GLY A 21 15.88 10.81 -7.00
CA GLY A 21 16.87 11.38 -6.08
C GLY A 21 17.22 10.50 -4.87
N LEU A 22 16.42 9.48 -4.58
CA LEU A 22 16.63 8.58 -3.45
C LEU A 22 17.69 7.53 -3.79
N THR A 23 18.46 7.08 -2.80
CA THR A 23 19.33 5.91 -2.90
C THR A 23 18.53 4.61 -2.90
N VAL A 24 19.15 3.48 -3.26
CA VAL A 24 18.48 2.16 -3.23
C VAL A 24 18.01 1.81 -1.82
N SER A 25 18.83 2.08 -0.80
CA SER A 25 18.46 1.82 0.60
C SER A 25 17.32 2.72 1.09
N GLU A 26 17.24 3.97 0.62
CA GLU A 26 16.10 4.85 0.93
C GLU A 26 14.83 4.41 0.20
N LEU A 27 14.95 3.88 -1.02
CA LEU A 27 13.82 3.28 -1.74
C LEU A 27 13.32 2.00 -1.06
N ASP A 28 14.23 1.14 -0.58
CA ASP A 28 13.87 -0.06 0.21
C ASP A 28 13.17 0.36 1.53
N ALA A 29 13.70 1.35 2.24
CA ALA A 29 13.08 1.85 3.47
C ALA A 29 11.71 2.52 3.20
N LEU A 30 11.57 3.23 2.08
CA LEU A 30 10.29 3.80 1.65
C LEU A 30 9.28 2.71 1.30
N TYR A 31 9.71 1.65 0.62
CA TYR A 31 8.87 0.49 0.33
C TYR A 31 8.35 -0.17 1.62
N ASP A 32 9.24 -0.43 2.58
CA ASP A 32 8.86 -1.01 3.88
C ASP A 32 7.88 -0.11 4.65
N ALA A 33 8.09 1.22 4.61
CA ALA A 33 7.19 2.18 5.24
C ALA A 33 5.81 2.23 4.59
N LEU A 34 5.74 2.10 3.25
CA LEU A 34 4.49 2.07 2.50
C LEU A 34 3.71 0.78 2.78
N LEU A 35 4.39 -0.37 2.86
CA LEU A 35 3.76 -1.64 3.27
C LEU A 35 3.20 -1.54 4.70
N ALA A 36 3.96 -0.99 5.64
CA ALA A 36 3.47 -0.81 7.01
C ALA A 36 2.24 0.12 7.08
N ALA A 37 2.21 1.16 6.23
CA ALA A 37 1.07 2.06 6.13
C ALA A 37 -0.15 1.37 5.49
N GLU A 38 0.06 0.54 4.48
CA GLU A 38 -0.97 -0.28 3.83
C GLU A 38 -1.65 -1.21 4.85
N ASP A 39 -0.87 -1.97 5.60
CA ASP A 39 -1.35 -2.87 6.66
C ASP A 39 -2.14 -2.12 7.74
N ALA A 40 -1.62 -0.96 8.16
CA ALA A 40 -2.29 -0.12 9.15
C ALA A 40 -3.65 0.40 8.65
N ILE A 41 -3.76 0.76 7.37
CA ILE A 41 -5.02 1.21 6.78
C ILE A 41 -5.98 0.04 6.59
N ALA A 42 -5.53 -1.10 6.04
CA ALA A 42 -6.32 -2.32 5.88
C ALA A 42 -6.93 -2.79 7.21
N SER A 43 -6.16 -2.74 8.29
CA SER A 43 -6.63 -3.05 9.64
C SER A 43 -7.79 -2.15 10.10
N LYS A 44 -7.82 -0.89 9.64
CA LYS A 44 -8.85 0.09 10.01
C LYS A 44 -10.06 0.03 9.09
N THR A 45 -9.87 -0.07 7.77
CA THR A 45 -10.97 -0.14 6.78
C THR A 45 -11.85 -1.36 6.96
N ASN A 46 -11.27 -2.49 7.39
CA ASN A 46 -12.03 -3.71 7.69
C ASN A 46 -12.85 -3.65 9.00
N SER A 47 -12.81 -2.54 9.73
CA SER A 47 -13.61 -2.37 10.95
C SER A 47 -15.08 -2.05 10.59
N PRO A 48 -16.05 -2.88 11.01
CA PRO A 48 -17.47 -2.62 10.76
C PRO A 48 -17.98 -1.33 11.43
N ARG A 49 -17.20 -0.78 12.38
CA ARG A 49 -17.54 0.48 13.08
C ARG A 49 -17.39 1.72 12.20
N ILE A 50 -16.56 1.67 11.17
CA ILE A 50 -16.32 2.81 10.29
C ILE A 50 -16.90 2.61 8.89
N GLN A 51 -17.40 1.41 8.58
CA GLN A 51 -17.99 1.08 7.28
C GLN A 51 -19.14 2.04 6.94
N GLY A 52 -19.14 2.58 5.71
CA GLY A 52 -20.15 3.55 5.26
C GLY A 52 -20.00 4.97 5.82
N THR A 53 -18.93 5.25 6.56
CA THR A 53 -18.60 6.61 7.01
C THR A 53 -17.66 7.32 6.04
N VAL A 54 -17.62 8.65 6.10
CA VAL A 54 -16.64 9.48 5.38
C VAL A 54 -15.19 9.07 5.70
N LEU A 55 -14.92 8.61 6.93
CA LEU A 55 -13.60 8.11 7.32
C LEU A 55 -13.24 6.83 6.56
N HIS A 56 -14.21 5.94 6.31
CA HIS A 56 -13.97 4.74 5.50
C HIS A 56 -13.71 5.09 4.04
N GLU A 57 -14.50 5.98 3.44
CA GLU A 57 -14.25 6.45 2.07
C GLU A 57 -12.86 7.08 1.91
N TYR A 58 -12.46 7.93 2.86
CA TYR A 58 -11.13 8.54 2.89
C TYR A 58 -10.01 7.49 3.00
N LEU A 59 -10.15 6.52 3.91
CA LEU A 59 -9.15 5.49 4.11
C LEU A 59 -9.06 4.54 2.91
N SER A 60 -10.19 4.19 2.27
CA SER A 60 -10.21 3.42 1.02
C SER A 60 -9.49 4.16 -0.11
N ALA A 61 -9.76 5.46 -0.30
CA ALA A 61 -9.04 6.26 -1.28
C ALA A 61 -7.55 6.38 -0.98
N ARG A 62 -7.16 6.51 0.30
CA ARG A 62 -5.75 6.51 0.69
C ARG A 62 -5.09 5.15 0.44
N PHE A 63 -5.79 4.04 0.69
CA PHE A 63 -5.32 2.69 0.44
C PHE A 63 -4.95 2.49 -1.04
N GLU A 64 -5.82 2.92 -1.97
CA GLU A 64 -5.53 2.91 -3.41
C GLU A 64 -4.33 3.80 -3.77
N GLY A 65 -4.19 4.96 -3.11
CA GLY A 65 -3.04 5.84 -3.27
C GLY A 65 -1.72 5.20 -2.83
N ILE A 66 -1.72 4.47 -1.71
CA ILE A 66 -0.53 3.75 -1.22
C ILE A 66 -0.13 2.64 -2.20
N ALA A 67 -1.09 1.86 -2.70
CA ALA A 67 -0.79 0.84 -3.70
C ALA A 67 -0.10 1.44 -4.95
N THR A 68 -0.58 2.60 -5.40
CA THR A 68 0.05 3.34 -6.50
C THR A 68 1.47 3.80 -6.15
N GLU A 69 1.70 4.30 -4.94
CA GLU A 69 3.03 4.69 -4.43
C GLU A 69 3.99 3.50 -4.37
N ILE A 70 3.52 2.34 -3.91
CA ILE A 70 4.28 1.09 -3.88
C ILE A 70 4.72 0.70 -5.29
N ASP A 71 3.81 0.68 -6.25
CA ASP A 71 4.10 0.32 -7.64
C ASP A 71 5.20 1.22 -8.24
N MET A 72 5.16 2.53 -7.96
CA MET A 72 6.19 3.48 -8.41
C MET A 72 7.56 3.20 -7.79
N VAL A 73 7.63 2.96 -6.47
CA VAL A 73 8.88 2.65 -5.76
C VAL A 73 9.48 1.35 -6.29
N VAL A 74 8.64 0.33 -6.48
CA VAL A 74 9.06 -0.95 -7.02
C VAL A 74 9.57 -0.83 -8.47
N ALA A 75 8.90 -0.04 -9.32
CA ALA A 75 9.35 0.21 -10.69
C ALA A 75 10.74 0.88 -10.71
N GLU A 76 10.97 1.84 -9.84
CA GLU A 76 12.26 2.52 -9.73
C GLU A 76 13.35 1.60 -9.16
N LEU A 77 13.02 0.76 -8.18
CA LEU A 77 13.93 -0.26 -7.65
C LEU A 77 14.32 -1.28 -8.71
N ARG A 78 13.38 -1.75 -9.56
CA ARG A 78 13.69 -2.66 -10.68
C ARG A 78 14.64 -2.06 -11.68
N ARG A 79 14.41 -0.78 -12.03
CA ARG A 79 15.28 -0.03 -12.94
C ARG A 79 16.73 -0.02 -12.45
N ARG A 80 16.93 0.00 -11.14
CA ARG A 80 18.25 0.05 -10.49
C ARG A 80 18.82 -1.33 -10.12
N ARG A 81 17.96 -2.33 -9.88
CA ARG A 81 18.33 -3.71 -9.55
C ARG A 81 17.36 -4.72 -10.19
N PRO A 82 17.68 -5.24 -11.38
CA PRO A 82 16.95 -6.37 -11.95
C PRO A 82 17.36 -7.65 -11.22
N SER A 83 16.74 -7.92 -10.07
CA SER A 83 16.94 -9.17 -9.33
C SER A 83 15.65 -9.98 -9.29
N ASP A 84 15.76 -11.31 -9.37
CA ASP A 84 14.61 -12.23 -9.35
C ASP A 84 13.82 -12.15 -8.04
N ARG A 85 14.48 -11.76 -6.94
CA ARG A 85 13.84 -11.49 -5.66
C ARG A 85 12.76 -10.41 -5.76
N TRP A 86 12.98 -9.39 -6.60
CA TRP A 86 11.97 -8.33 -6.79
C TRP A 86 10.80 -8.77 -7.64
N ALA A 87 11.04 -9.62 -8.64
CA ALA A 87 9.97 -10.19 -9.45
C ALA A 87 9.05 -11.08 -8.59
N SER A 88 9.62 -11.84 -7.65
CA SER A 88 8.85 -12.68 -6.71
C SER A 88 7.99 -11.84 -5.76
N HIS A 89 8.58 -10.81 -5.13
CA HIS A 89 7.82 -9.89 -4.25
C HIS A 89 6.71 -9.14 -4.97
N GLU A 90 6.95 -8.66 -6.21
CA GLU A 90 5.89 -8.02 -6.99
C GLU A 90 4.77 -8.99 -7.32
N ARG A 91 5.10 -10.22 -7.73
CA ARG A 91 4.09 -11.24 -8.00
C ARG A 91 3.24 -11.48 -6.76
N ALA A 92 3.87 -11.58 -5.58
CA ALA A 92 3.17 -11.75 -4.32
C ALA A 92 2.25 -10.55 -4.02
N HIS A 93 2.77 -9.32 -4.11
CA HIS A 93 1.99 -8.10 -3.89
C HIS A 93 0.80 -8.00 -4.85
N ARG A 94 1.00 -8.27 -6.15
CA ARG A 94 -0.09 -8.24 -7.16
C ARG A 94 -1.19 -9.25 -6.85
N LEU A 95 -0.84 -10.45 -6.37
CA LEU A 95 -1.80 -11.48 -5.97
C LEU A 95 -2.61 -11.05 -4.75
N ILE A 96 -1.95 -10.50 -3.72
CA ILE A 96 -2.62 -9.97 -2.52
C ILE A 96 -3.57 -8.84 -2.90
N MET A 97 -3.12 -7.88 -3.72
CA MET A 97 -3.95 -6.76 -4.16
C MET A 97 -5.10 -7.17 -5.07
N HIS A 98 -4.95 -8.27 -5.82
CA HIS A 98 -6.05 -8.84 -6.59
C HIS A 98 -7.11 -9.44 -5.65
N ALA A 99 -6.70 -10.25 -4.66
CA ALA A 99 -7.61 -10.82 -3.67
C ALA A 99 -8.38 -9.74 -2.89
N CYS A 100 -7.71 -8.66 -2.47
CA CYS A 100 -8.36 -7.49 -1.86
C CYS A 100 -9.44 -6.88 -2.77
N ARG A 101 -9.16 -6.71 -4.07
CA ARG A 101 -10.11 -6.14 -5.04
C ARG A 101 -11.27 -7.07 -5.37
N CYS A 102 -11.05 -8.37 -5.33
CA CYS A 102 -12.08 -9.39 -5.54
C CYS A 102 -13.02 -9.55 -4.33
N GLY A 103 -12.73 -8.84 -3.22
CA GLY A 103 -13.52 -8.95 -1.99
C GLY A 103 -13.33 -10.30 -1.30
N GLU A 104 -12.16 -10.94 -1.48
CA GLU A 104 -11.82 -12.13 -0.72
C GLU A 104 -11.85 -11.85 0.78
N SER A 105 -12.12 -12.89 1.58
CA SER A 105 -12.22 -12.70 3.01
C SER A 105 -10.85 -12.28 3.57
N PRO A 106 -10.81 -11.45 4.63
CA PRO A 106 -9.55 -11.08 5.27
C PRO A 106 -8.72 -12.28 5.76
N ALA A 107 -9.38 -13.41 6.05
CA ALA A 107 -8.71 -14.65 6.43
C ALA A 107 -7.99 -15.29 5.23
N ASP A 108 -8.65 -15.36 4.08
CA ASP A 108 -8.08 -15.92 2.84
C ASP A 108 -6.90 -15.07 2.34
N ILE A 109 -7.02 -13.74 2.41
CA ILE A 109 -5.94 -12.81 2.06
C ILE A 109 -4.73 -13.00 2.98
N ALA A 110 -4.95 -13.18 4.29
CA ALA A 110 -3.88 -13.41 5.26
C ALA A 110 -3.18 -14.76 5.05
N ASP A 111 -3.94 -15.80 4.67
CA ASP A 111 -3.39 -17.11 4.35
C ASP A 111 -2.58 -17.06 3.03
N LEU A 112 -3.09 -16.36 2.02
CA LEU A 112 -2.38 -16.10 0.77
C LEU A 112 -1.06 -15.36 1.01
N ALA A 113 -1.06 -14.30 1.81
CA ALA A 113 0.15 -13.56 2.17
C ALA A 113 1.17 -14.43 2.93
N ARG A 114 0.69 -15.33 3.80
CA ARG A 114 1.55 -16.29 4.53
C ARG A 114 2.18 -17.30 3.60
N ASP A 115 1.46 -17.79 2.60
CA ASP A 115 1.99 -18.76 1.64
C ASP A 115 3.00 -18.13 0.69
N LEU A 116 2.76 -16.89 0.24
CA LEU A 116 3.66 -16.15 -0.65
C LEU A 116 4.95 -15.67 0.03
N SER A 117 4.95 -15.55 1.36
CA SER A 117 6.12 -15.16 2.15
C SER A 117 7.02 -16.35 2.55
N ARG A 118 6.59 -17.59 2.29
CA ARG A 118 7.44 -18.76 2.53
C ARG A 118 8.60 -18.77 1.53
N PRO A 119 9.85 -18.89 2.00
CA PRO A 119 10.97 -19.08 1.09
C PRO A 119 10.75 -20.36 0.29
N GLU A 120 10.86 -20.29 -1.03
CA GLU A 120 10.84 -21.47 -1.89
C GLU A 120 11.92 -22.43 -1.37
N LYS A 121 11.48 -23.58 -0.85
CA LYS A 121 12.38 -24.67 -0.51
C LYS A 121 12.86 -25.27 -1.82
N HIS A 122 13.99 -24.77 -2.31
CA HIS A 122 14.80 -25.47 -3.29
C HIS A 122 15.60 -26.59 -2.62
#